data_AF-A0A941F827-F1
#
_entry.id   AF-A0A941F827-F1
#
_cell.length_a   1.000
_cell.length_b   1.000
_cell.length_c   1.000
_cell.angle_alpha   90.00
_cell.angle_beta   90.00
_cell.angle_gamma   90.00
#
_symmetry.space_group_name_H-M   'P 1'
#
loop_
_entity.id
_entity.type
_entity.pdbx_description
1 polymer ?
#
loop_
_entity_poly.entity_id
_entity_poly.type
_entity_poly.pdbx_seq_one_letter_code
_entity_poly.pdbx_strand_id
1 'polypeptide(L)'
;MKLNKLFGLLAGASLLAFSACEPIEDRDVLKNSFDADNIELAVVQATNGGNKLSIQMNTPGVTGYWDYILDTKSTDRVEVVFPFTGTHEFTYYATTPYMTNDTPDTKEYIQKSVTVEVTQLDEPLPEAYYALVGDDLGGKTWVFDKDYQWSDGQNLFWAMVAPYNWQELWWNAGSTCCPPGDADGKMVFDLAGAPNYTYFTSPDDAGSLGSFAFNGDFTSITFNEQSILGYDPARVNPDSKYEIIELSSDRMILYTASNAGGTGWLWVFKPAE
;
A
#
# COMPACT_ATOMS: atom_id res chain seq x y z
N MET A 1 41.24 -75.25 -2.53
CA MET A 1 40.74 -74.86 -1.19
C MET A 1 39.48 -75.69 -0.90
N LYS A 2 39.38 -76.38 0.25
CA LYS A 2 38.21 -77.25 0.56
C LYS A 2 36.93 -76.40 0.57
N LEU A 3 35.85 -76.87 -0.07
CA LEU A 3 34.58 -76.14 -0.28
C LEU A 3 34.07 -75.42 1.00
N ASN A 4 34.21 -76.05 2.16
CA ASN A 4 33.77 -75.51 3.45
C ASN A 4 34.53 -74.25 3.89
N LYS A 5 35.79 -74.08 3.46
CA LYS A 5 36.57 -72.86 3.74
C LYS A 5 36.17 -71.71 2.81
N LEU A 6 35.67 -72.01 1.61
CA LEU A 6 35.16 -71.01 0.68
C LEU A 6 33.80 -70.48 1.13
N PHE A 7 32.91 -71.35 1.61
CA PHE A 7 31.63 -70.95 2.20
C PHE A 7 31.80 -70.10 3.47
N GLY A 8 32.74 -70.44 4.35
CA GLY A 8 33.03 -69.61 5.53
C GLY A 8 33.57 -68.22 5.17
N LEU A 9 34.39 -68.12 4.11
CA LEU A 9 34.94 -66.84 3.65
C LEU A 9 33.86 -65.96 2.98
N LEU A 10 32.98 -66.55 2.17
CA LEU A 10 31.86 -65.85 1.54
C LEU A 10 30.81 -65.40 2.56
N ALA A 11 30.48 -66.24 3.54
CA ALA A 11 29.57 -65.86 4.62
C ALA A 11 30.15 -64.69 5.46
N GLY A 12 31.44 -64.75 5.80
CA GLY A 12 32.12 -63.66 6.52
C GLY A 12 32.22 -62.37 5.71
N ALA A 13 32.51 -62.45 4.41
CA ALA A 13 32.56 -61.29 3.52
C ALA A 13 31.18 -60.65 3.32
N SER A 14 30.12 -61.46 3.22
CA SER A 14 28.74 -60.96 3.15
C SER A 14 28.33 -60.25 4.44
N LEU A 15 28.66 -60.79 5.62
CA LEU A 15 28.37 -60.14 6.91
C LEU A 15 29.06 -58.77 7.05
N LEU A 16 30.31 -58.63 6.57
CA LEU A 16 31.04 -57.36 6.58
C LEU A 16 30.50 -56.35 5.56
N ALA A 17 29.95 -56.82 4.44
CA ALA A 17 29.33 -55.96 3.43
C ALA A 17 27.98 -55.38 3.87
N PHE A 18 27.23 -56.08 4.74
CA PHE A 18 25.96 -55.59 5.29
C PHE A 18 26.11 -54.69 6.52
N SER A 19 27.25 -54.72 7.22
CA SER A 19 27.52 -53.80 8.35
C SER A 19 28.09 -52.44 7.92
N ALA A 20 28.41 -52.27 6.64
CA ALA A 20 29.03 -51.05 6.10
C ALA A 20 28.04 -50.06 5.46
N CYS A 21 26.73 -50.35 5.50
CA CYS A 21 25.72 -49.57 4.77
C CYS A 21 24.94 -48.54 5.60
N GLU A 22 25.16 -48.45 6.91
CA GLU A 22 24.67 -47.31 7.69
C GLU A 22 25.85 -46.34 7.90
N PRO A 23 25.92 -45.24 7.13
CA PRO A 23 26.95 -44.23 7.35
C PRO A 23 26.84 -43.70 8.79
N ILE A 24 27.93 -43.80 9.56
CA ILE A 24 28.09 -43.05 10.82
C ILE A 24 28.33 -41.59 10.41
N GLU A 25 27.25 -40.91 10.06
CA GLU A 25 27.23 -39.48 9.80
C GLU A 25 26.25 -38.86 10.77
N ASP A 26 26.76 -37.92 11.58
CA ASP A 26 25.91 -37.02 12.35
C ASP A 26 25.33 -36.02 11.35
N ARG A 27 24.11 -36.29 10.89
CA ARG A 27 23.44 -35.47 9.88
C ARG A 27 22.72 -34.33 10.57
N ASP A 28 23.15 -33.11 10.30
CA ASP A 28 22.38 -31.93 10.64
C ASP A 28 21.03 -31.98 9.91
N VAL A 29 19.95 -32.00 10.68
CA VAL A 29 18.58 -31.95 10.17
C VAL A 29 18.14 -30.50 10.13
N LEU A 30 17.67 -30.03 8.98
CA LEU A 30 17.04 -28.72 8.85
C LEU A 30 15.80 -28.67 9.75
N LYS A 31 15.67 -27.61 10.55
CA LYS A 31 14.56 -27.38 11.46
C LYS A 31 14.05 -25.96 11.29
N ASN A 32 12.79 -25.73 11.67
CA ASN A 32 12.24 -24.39 11.72
C ASN A 32 13.03 -23.53 12.72
N SER A 33 13.31 -22.29 12.33
CA SER A 33 14.00 -21.32 13.20
C SER A 33 13.08 -20.63 14.19
N PHE A 34 11.76 -20.82 14.05
CA PHE A 34 10.72 -20.29 14.91
C PHE A 34 9.54 -21.26 14.97
N ASP A 35 8.70 -21.10 15.97
CA ASP A 35 7.39 -21.76 16.07
C ASP A 35 6.32 -20.74 15.66
N ALA A 36 5.49 -21.09 14.68
CA ALA A 36 4.45 -20.22 14.14
C ALA A 36 3.39 -19.83 15.20
N ASP A 37 3.20 -20.66 16.22
CA ASP A 37 2.24 -20.39 17.31
C ASP A 37 2.80 -19.41 18.36
N ASN A 38 4.13 -19.25 18.41
CA ASN A 38 4.81 -18.32 19.31
C ASN A 38 5.08 -16.95 18.67
N ILE A 39 4.48 -16.66 17.51
CA ILE A 39 4.54 -15.32 16.92
C ILE A 39 3.69 -14.36 17.76
N GLU A 40 4.36 -13.40 18.39
CA GLU A 40 3.79 -12.39 19.26
C GLU A 40 3.85 -11.04 18.54
N LEU A 41 2.65 -10.49 18.27
CA LEU A 41 2.47 -9.17 17.69
C LEU A 41 1.87 -8.24 18.75
N ALA A 42 2.24 -6.97 18.73
CA ALA A 42 1.68 -5.97 19.62
C ALA A 42 1.49 -4.63 18.90
N VAL A 43 0.47 -3.88 19.32
CA VAL A 43 0.32 -2.46 18.98
C VAL A 43 0.28 -1.68 20.28
N VAL A 44 1.23 -0.77 20.46
CA VAL A 44 1.30 0.11 21.62
C VAL A 44 0.87 1.51 21.19
N GLN A 45 -0.18 2.03 21.83
CA GLN A 45 -0.60 3.42 21.64
C GLN A 45 0.11 4.33 22.65
N ALA A 46 0.56 5.51 22.21
CA ALA A 46 1.17 6.50 23.11
C ALA A 46 0.19 6.97 24.21
N THR A 47 -1.08 7.07 23.85
CA THR A 47 -2.23 7.39 24.69
C THR A 47 -3.32 6.36 24.42
N ASN A 48 -4.10 5.98 25.43
CA ASN A 48 -5.15 4.97 25.24
C ASN A 48 -6.20 5.45 24.23
N GLY A 49 -6.38 4.71 23.13
CA GLY A 49 -7.25 5.09 22.02
C GLY A 49 -6.66 6.15 21.06
N GLY A 50 -5.44 6.64 21.31
CA GLY A 50 -4.77 7.62 20.47
C GLY A 50 -4.16 7.03 19.21
N ASN A 51 -3.76 7.92 18.31
CA ASN A 51 -3.39 7.55 16.94
C ASN A 51 -1.89 7.41 16.70
N LYS A 52 -1.05 7.69 17.69
CA LYS A 52 0.38 7.37 17.61
C LYS A 52 0.64 5.96 18.06
N LEU A 53 1.05 5.14 17.10
CA LEU A 53 1.18 3.69 17.23
C LEU A 53 2.64 3.26 17.09
N SER A 54 3.02 2.32 17.94
CA SER A 54 4.20 1.47 17.76
C SER A 54 3.71 0.05 17.47
N ILE A 55 3.80 -0.37 16.20
CA ILE A 55 3.38 -1.70 15.70
C ILE A 55 4.61 -2.61 15.75
N GLN A 56 4.52 -3.76 16.42
CA GLN A 56 5.69 -4.53 16.84
C GLN A 56 5.55 -6.02 16.58
N MET A 57 6.60 -6.62 16.02
CA MET A 57 6.85 -8.06 15.97
C MET A 57 7.86 -8.37 17.08
N ASN A 58 7.43 -9.08 18.11
CA ASN A 58 8.21 -9.27 19.33
C ASN A 58 8.96 -10.61 19.38
N THR A 59 8.71 -11.52 18.43
CA THR A 59 9.29 -12.86 18.41
C THR A 59 10.70 -12.84 17.81
N PRO A 60 11.77 -13.12 18.60
CA PRO A 60 13.12 -13.12 18.09
C PRO A 60 13.31 -14.17 16.98
N GLY A 61 14.03 -13.80 15.92
CA GLY A 61 14.38 -14.72 14.83
C GLY A 61 13.31 -14.89 13.74
N VAL A 62 12.18 -14.18 13.83
CA VAL A 62 11.16 -14.14 12.77
C VAL A 62 11.32 -12.88 11.92
N THR A 63 11.86 -13.01 10.72
CA THR A 63 12.00 -11.88 9.79
C THR A 63 10.82 -11.78 8.85
N GLY A 64 10.45 -10.57 8.46
CA GLY A 64 9.25 -10.34 7.66
C GLY A 64 9.05 -8.87 7.28
N TYR A 65 7.81 -8.54 6.97
CA TYR A 65 7.37 -7.16 6.75
C TYR A 65 5.96 -6.95 7.28
N TRP A 66 5.69 -5.71 7.69
CA TRP A 66 4.36 -5.23 8.03
C TRP A 66 3.63 -4.76 6.79
N ASP A 67 2.35 -5.11 6.66
CA ASP A 67 1.32 -4.35 5.98
C ASP A 67 0.45 -3.70 7.06
N TYR A 68 0.48 -2.37 7.11
CA TYR A 68 -0.23 -1.58 8.12
C TYR A 68 -1.18 -0.57 7.47
N ILE A 69 -1.79 -0.95 6.34
CA ILE A 69 -2.78 -0.16 5.55
C ILE A 69 -2.16 1.02 4.80
N LEU A 70 -1.28 1.79 5.44
CA LEU A 70 -0.66 2.98 4.83
C LEU A 70 0.51 2.63 3.90
N ASP A 71 1.26 1.58 4.23
CA ASP A 71 2.49 1.21 3.53
C ASP A 71 2.90 -0.22 3.94
N THR A 72 3.96 -0.73 3.30
CA THR A 72 4.66 -1.95 3.71
C THR A 72 6.06 -1.63 4.23
N LYS A 73 6.46 -2.22 5.36
CA LYS A 73 7.79 -1.99 5.94
C LYS A 73 8.46 -3.27 6.43
N SER A 74 9.65 -3.55 5.90
CA SER A 74 10.51 -4.67 6.34
C SER A 74 11.28 -4.30 7.61
N THR A 75 10.60 -4.39 8.75
CA THR A 75 11.14 -4.08 10.07
C THR A 75 10.35 -4.80 11.14
N ASP A 76 10.96 -5.01 12.30
CA ASP A 76 10.28 -5.57 13.46
C ASP A 76 9.38 -4.52 14.14
N ARG A 77 9.59 -3.22 13.87
CA ARG A 77 8.83 -2.13 14.51
C ARG A 77 8.53 -0.98 13.57
N VAL A 78 7.27 -0.58 13.51
CA VAL A 78 6.81 0.63 12.80
C VAL A 78 6.31 1.66 13.83
N GLU A 79 6.90 2.84 13.80
CA GLU A 79 6.38 4.03 14.51
C GLU A 79 5.61 4.89 13.52
N VAL A 80 4.34 5.18 13.82
CA VAL A 80 3.45 5.90 12.91
C VAL A 80 2.42 6.74 13.65
N VAL A 81 2.09 7.90 13.09
CA VAL A 81 0.87 8.65 13.43
C VAL A 81 -0.22 8.20 12.46
N PHE A 82 -1.10 7.34 12.92
CA PHE A 82 -2.12 6.69 12.11
C PHE A 82 -3.29 7.67 11.85
N PRO A 83 -3.78 7.81 10.61
CA PRO A 83 -4.71 8.89 10.27
C PRO A 83 -6.19 8.50 10.39
N PHE A 84 -6.54 7.25 10.72
CA PHE A 84 -7.92 6.78 10.70
C PHE A 84 -8.41 6.36 12.09
N THR A 85 -9.61 6.79 12.47
CA THR A 85 -10.31 6.28 13.65
C THR A 85 -10.94 4.92 13.37
N GLY A 86 -11.36 4.17 14.39
CA GLY A 86 -12.01 2.86 14.26
C GLY A 86 -11.09 1.68 14.63
N THR A 87 -11.55 0.47 14.31
CA THR A 87 -10.79 -0.77 14.52
C THR A 87 -10.00 -1.12 13.28
N HIS A 88 -8.69 -1.25 13.43
CA HIS A 88 -7.76 -1.51 12.33
C HIS A 88 -7.02 -2.82 12.56
N GLU A 89 -6.81 -3.57 11.48
CA GLU A 89 -6.01 -4.80 11.48
C GLU A 89 -4.69 -4.54 10.74
N PHE A 90 -3.58 -4.91 11.37
CA PHE A 90 -2.25 -4.87 10.78
C PHE A 90 -1.72 -6.29 10.66
N THR A 91 -1.11 -6.61 9.50
CA THR A 91 -0.65 -7.96 9.19
C THR A 91 0.86 -7.99 9.07
N TYR A 92 1.49 -8.95 9.74
CA TYR A 92 2.91 -9.26 9.57
C TYR A 92 3.06 -10.52 8.71
N TYR A 93 3.88 -10.43 7.67
CA TYR A 93 4.20 -11.51 6.77
C TYR A 93 5.62 -12.01 7.04
N ALA A 94 5.74 -13.21 7.60
CA ALA A 94 7.04 -13.86 7.78
C ALA A 94 7.61 -14.26 6.41
N THR A 95 8.86 -13.84 6.15
CA THR A 95 9.56 -14.13 4.89
C THR A 95 10.38 -15.41 4.97
N THR A 96 10.65 -15.92 6.17
CA THR A 96 11.27 -17.22 6.38
C THR A 96 10.23 -18.33 6.14
N PRO A 97 10.46 -19.27 5.21
CA PRO A 97 9.53 -20.37 5.00
C PRO A 97 9.46 -21.28 6.22
N TYR A 98 8.25 -21.63 6.62
CA TYR A 98 7.96 -22.56 7.71
C TYR A 98 7.70 -23.96 7.16
N MET A 99 8.41 -24.97 7.66
CA MET A 99 8.20 -26.37 7.30
C MET A 99 7.04 -26.96 8.11
N THR A 100 5.95 -27.34 7.43
CA THR A 100 4.70 -27.78 8.08
C THR A 100 4.75 -29.20 8.65
N ASN A 101 5.79 -29.98 8.34
CA ASN A 101 6.00 -31.35 8.85
C ASN A 101 7.49 -31.64 9.13
N ASP A 102 8.29 -30.61 9.45
CA ASP A 102 9.75 -30.72 9.57
C ASP A 102 10.46 -31.26 8.31
N THR A 103 9.81 -31.15 7.15
CA THR A 103 10.36 -31.55 5.85
C THR A 103 10.58 -30.34 4.95
N PRO A 104 11.78 -30.17 4.36
CA PRO A 104 12.07 -29.05 3.44
C PRO A 104 11.20 -29.00 2.18
N ASP A 105 10.60 -30.13 1.80
CA ASP A 105 9.78 -30.27 0.59
C ASP A 105 8.40 -29.60 0.72
N THR A 106 7.93 -29.35 1.94
CA THR A 106 6.64 -28.73 2.22
C THR A 106 6.85 -27.48 3.08
N LYS A 107 6.60 -26.31 2.50
CA LYS A 107 6.79 -25.03 3.16
C LYS A 107 5.60 -24.10 2.98
N GLU A 108 5.37 -23.27 3.98
CA GLU A 108 4.39 -22.19 3.95
C GLU A 108 5.01 -20.87 4.41
N TYR A 109 4.35 -19.75 4.10
CA TYR A 109 4.73 -18.43 4.61
C TYR A 109 3.68 -18.01 5.62
N ILE A 110 4.11 -17.83 6.86
CA ILE A 110 3.21 -17.50 7.96
C ILE A 110 2.82 -16.03 7.88
N GLN A 111 1.52 -15.76 8.04
CA GLN A 111 1.00 -14.42 8.26
C GLN A 111 0.22 -14.41 9.58
N LYS A 112 0.39 -13.33 10.35
CA LYS A 112 -0.33 -13.11 11.62
C LYS A 112 -0.80 -11.67 11.66
N SER A 113 -1.94 -11.43 12.29
CA SER A 113 -2.54 -10.11 12.37
C SER A 113 -2.76 -9.68 13.81
N VAL A 114 -2.74 -8.37 14.04
CA VAL A 114 -3.04 -7.73 15.32
C VAL A 114 -4.00 -6.58 15.08
N THR A 115 -4.95 -6.38 15.99
CA THR A 115 -5.93 -5.30 15.89
C THR A 115 -5.68 -4.20 16.92
N VAL A 116 -6.05 -2.97 16.56
CA VAL A 116 -6.04 -1.82 17.46
C VAL A 116 -7.31 -0.99 17.27
N GLU A 117 -7.82 -0.42 18.34
CA GLU A 117 -8.92 0.55 18.30
C GLU A 117 -8.35 1.97 18.47
N VAL A 118 -8.54 2.81 17.47
CA VAL A 118 -8.18 4.23 17.49
C VAL A 118 -9.46 5.04 17.64
N THR A 119 -9.67 5.63 18.81
CA THR A 119 -10.89 6.39 19.13
C THR A 119 -10.72 7.90 18.95
N GLN A 120 -9.47 8.38 18.89
CA GLN A 120 -9.15 9.80 18.73
C GLN A 120 -7.85 10.03 17.96
N LEU A 121 -7.78 11.15 17.23
CA LEU A 121 -6.58 11.64 16.55
C LEU A 121 -5.95 12.75 17.39
N ASP A 122 -5.24 12.39 18.45
CA ASP A 122 -4.66 13.31 19.43
C ASP A 122 -3.23 13.75 19.11
N GLU A 123 -2.56 13.06 18.19
CA GLU A 123 -1.28 13.45 17.61
C GLU A 123 -1.50 14.05 16.20
N PRO A 124 -0.91 15.23 15.90
CA PRO A 124 -1.13 15.92 14.63
C PRO A 124 -0.78 15.06 13.41
N LEU A 125 -1.64 15.10 12.39
CA LEU A 125 -1.38 14.44 11.11
C LEU A 125 -0.42 15.27 10.24
N PRO A 126 0.16 14.67 9.19
CA PRO A 126 0.79 15.42 8.12
C PRO A 126 -0.17 16.45 7.49
N GLU A 127 0.35 17.62 7.11
CA GLU A 127 -0.43 18.76 6.59
C GLU A 127 -1.31 18.39 5.39
N ALA A 128 -0.85 17.46 4.55
CA ALA A 128 -1.59 16.96 3.40
C ALA A 128 -2.98 16.40 3.76
N TYR A 129 -3.14 15.78 4.94
CA TYR A 129 -4.46 15.31 5.38
C TYR A 129 -5.41 16.47 5.68
N TYR A 130 -4.97 17.48 6.44
CA TYR A 130 -5.78 18.66 6.72
C TYR A 130 -6.13 19.45 5.46
N ALA A 131 -5.16 19.59 4.54
CA ALA A 131 -5.39 20.18 3.24
C ALA A 131 -6.48 19.41 2.46
N LEU A 132 -6.38 18.07 2.40
CA LEU A 132 -7.29 17.22 1.64
C LEU A 132 -8.69 17.09 2.24
N VAL A 133 -8.82 16.89 3.56
CA VAL A 133 -10.09 16.56 4.22
C VAL A 133 -10.65 17.66 5.13
N GLY A 134 -9.93 18.79 5.29
CA GLY A 134 -10.34 19.91 6.14
C GLY A 134 -9.61 19.95 7.50
N ASP A 135 -9.54 21.15 8.09
CA ASP A 135 -8.84 21.39 9.35
C ASP A 135 -9.41 20.62 10.54
N ASP A 136 -10.72 20.32 10.50
CA ASP A 136 -11.44 19.54 11.50
C ASP A 136 -11.41 18.02 11.20
N LEU A 137 -10.80 17.61 10.09
CA LEU A 137 -10.78 16.24 9.58
C LEU A 137 -12.20 15.65 9.35
N GLY A 138 -13.21 16.50 9.21
CA GLY A 138 -14.62 16.12 9.03
C GLY A 138 -14.97 15.67 7.61
N GLY A 139 -14.06 15.86 6.66
CA GLY A 139 -14.22 15.54 5.25
C GLY A 139 -14.43 16.79 4.40
N LYS A 140 -13.96 16.74 3.15
CA LYS A 140 -14.00 17.87 2.22
C LYS A 140 -14.40 17.43 0.82
N THR A 141 -15.23 18.25 0.19
CA THR A 141 -15.66 18.07 -1.20
C THR A 141 -14.80 18.92 -2.12
N TRP A 142 -14.33 18.34 -3.22
CA TRP A 142 -13.53 18.97 -4.26
C TRP A 142 -14.25 18.92 -5.61
N VAL A 143 -14.17 20.02 -6.34
CA VAL A 143 -14.72 20.20 -7.69
C VAL A 143 -13.67 20.85 -8.58
N PHE A 144 -13.82 20.77 -9.90
CA PHE A 144 -12.93 21.48 -10.82
C PHE A 144 -12.94 22.99 -10.56
N ASP A 145 -11.76 23.59 -10.48
CA ASP A 145 -11.64 25.05 -10.39
C ASP A 145 -11.68 25.68 -11.79
N LYS A 146 -12.89 25.82 -12.32
CA LYS A 146 -13.13 26.39 -13.66
C LYS A 146 -12.74 27.86 -13.79
N ASP A 147 -12.39 28.52 -12.68
CA ASP A 147 -11.98 29.92 -12.61
C ASP A 147 -10.46 30.10 -12.42
N TYR A 148 -9.72 29.01 -12.22
CA TYR A 148 -8.27 29.05 -12.00
C TYR A 148 -7.54 29.72 -13.18
N GLN A 149 -6.84 30.81 -12.88
CA GLN A 149 -6.11 31.58 -13.87
C GLN A 149 -4.70 31.02 -14.07
N TRP A 150 -4.40 30.61 -15.30
CA TRP A 150 -3.04 30.24 -15.70
C TRP A 150 -2.16 31.48 -15.90
N SER A 151 -0.85 31.28 -16.07
CA SER A 151 0.13 32.36 -16.22
C SER A 151 -0.13 33.29 -17.42
N ASP A 152 -0.85 32.82 -18.43
CA ASP A 152 -1.23 33.58 -19.63
C ASP A 152 -2.62 34.24 -19.51
N GLY A 153 -3.27 34.14 -18.35
CA GLY A 153 -4.58 34.74 -18.06
C GLY A 153 -5.77 33.96 -18.60
N GLN A 154 -5.58 32.70 -19.05
CA GLN A 154 -6.69 31.82 -19.42
C GLN A 154 -7.14 30.97 -18.23
N ASN A 155 -8.43 30.63 -18.18
CA ASN A 155 -8.94 29.65 -17.23
C ASN A 155 -8.39 28.25 -17.58
N LEU A 156 -7.87 27.50 -16.62
CA LEU A 156 -7.27 26.19 -16.85
C LEU A 156 -7.59 25.20 -15.72
N PHE A 157 -8.56 24.31 -15.91
CA PHE A 157 -8.90 23.31 -14.90
C PHE A 157 -8.56 21.86 -15.30
N TRP A 158 -8.42 21.63 -16.61
CA TRP A 158 -8.14 20.31 -17.14
C TRP A 158 -7.45 20.42 -18.51
N ALA A 159 -6.19 19.97 -18.59
CA ALA A 159 -5.36 20.31 -19.74
C ALA A 159 -4.27 19.29 -20.03
N MET A 160 -3.90 19.23 -21.31
CA MET A 160 -2.71 18.51 -21.77
C MET A 160 -1.49 19.43 -21.64
N VAL A 161 -0.44 18.89 -21.05
CA VAL A 161 0.84 19.55 -20.79
C VAL A 161 1.99 18.65 -21.26
N ALA A 162 3.22 19.16 -21.28
CA ALA A 162 4.37 18.33 -21.58
C ALA A 162 4.56 17.24 -20.50
N PRO A 163 4.88 15.99 -20.88
CA PRO A 163 5.13 14.89 -19.93
C PRO A 163 6.44 15.06 -19.14
N TYR A 164 7.26 16.05 -19.46
CA TYR A 164 8.51 16.37 -18.76
C TYR A 164 8.47 17.74 -18.05
N ASN A 165 7.38 18.48 -18.21
CA ASN A 165 7.21 19.81 -17.61
C ASN A 165 5.72 20.17 -17.52
N TRP A 166 5.12 20.07 -16.33
CA TRP A 166 3.71 20.37 -16.11
C TRP A 166 3.32 21.83 -16.41
N GLN A 167 4.29 22.75 -16.44
CA GLN A 167 4.04 24.16 -16.75
C GLN A 167 3.95 24.45 -18.26
N GLU A 168 4.40 23.52 -19.10
CA GLU A 168 4.36 23.69 -20.55
C GLU A 168 3.00 23.23 -21.10
N LEU A 169 2.09 24.18 -21.25
CA LEU A 169 0.73 23.94 -21.76
C LEU A 169 0.75 23.60 -23.25
N TRP A 170 0.25 22.42 -23.60
CA TRP A 170 0.08 22.00 -25.00
C TRP A 170 -1.36 22.19 -25.48
N TRP A 171 -2.35 21.93 -24.62
CA TRP A 171 -3.75 22.11 -24.96
C TRP A 171 -4.66 22.32 -23.74
N ASN A 172 -5.34 23.47 -23.69
CA ASN A 172 -6.40 23.77 -22.72
C ASN A 172 -7.73 23.11 -23.11
N ALA A 173 -7.87 21.81 -22.86
CA ALA A 173 -9.05 21.04 -23.27
C ALA A 173 -10.32 21.44 -22.51
N GLY A 174 -10.21 21.57 -21.18
CA GLY A 174 -11.32 21.80 -20.26
C GLY A 174 -12.07 23.10 -20.53
N SER A 175 -11.34 24.20 -20.73
CA SER A 175 -11.95 25.54 -20.80
C SER A 175 -12.33 26.00 -22.20
N THR A 176 -11.90 25.30 -23.27
CA THR A 176 -12.03 25.82 -24.65
C THR A 176 -13.03 25.08 -25.54
N CYS A 177 -13.12 23.75 -25.46
CA CYS A 177 -13.97 23.00 -26.39
C CYS A 177 -14.46 21.66 -25.87
N CYS A 178 -13.71 21.03 -24.98
CA CYS A 178 -13.73 19.59 -24.85
C CYS A 178 -13.53 19.15 -23.40
N PRO A 179 -14.35 19.66 -22.46
CA PRO A 179 -14.28 19.23 -21.07
C PRO A 179 -14.55 17.73 -20.94
N PRO A 180 -14.01 17.08 -19.88
CA PRO A 180 -14.31 15.69 -19.62
C PRO A 180 -15.80 15.50 -19.29
N GLY A 181 -16.33 14.29 -19.50
CA GLY A 181 -17.77 14.03 -19.39
C GLY A 181 -18.35 14.21 -17.98
N ASP A 182 -17.48 14.18 -16.97
CA ASP A 182 -17.74 14.33 -15.55
C ASP A 182 -17.28 15.70 -15.01
N ALA A 183 -17.12 16.72 -15.87
CA ALA A 183 -16.62 18.05 -15.47
C ALA A 183 -17.51 18.79 -14.45
N ASP A 184 -18.75 18.34 -14.25
CA ASP A 184 -19.69 18.86 -13.23
C ASP A 184 -19.81 17.93 -12.01
N GLY A 185 -19.05 16.84 -11.99
CA GLY A 185 -18.95 15.93 -10.87
C GLY A 185 -18.15 16.51 -9.69
N LYS A 186 -17.93 15.66 -8.69
CA LYS A 186 -17.22 16.03 -7.45
C LYS A 186 -16.50 14.84 -6.84
N MET A 187 -15.57 15.14 -5.94
CA MET A 187 -14.81 14.18 -5.15
C MET A 187 -15.01 14.50 -3.67
N VAL A 188 -15.30 13.51 -2.84
CA VAL A 188 -15.40 13.70 -1.38
C VAL A 188 -14.36 12.81 -0.71
N PHE A 189 -13.54 13.41 0.16
CA PHE A 189 -12.53 12.70 0.94
C PHE A 189 -12.83 12.84 2.43
N ASP A 190 -12.68 11.75 3.16
CA ASP A 190 -12.78 11.73 4.62
C ASP A 190 -11.89 10.63 5.24
N LEU A 191 -11.71 10.68 6.55
CA LEU A 191 -10.87 9.75 7.32
C LEU A 191 -11.68 8.87 8.28
N ALA A 192 -12.99 8.76 8.07
CA ALA A 192 -13.88 8.03 8.96
C ALA A 192 -13.72 6.52 8.76
N GLY A 193 -12.91 5.88 9.60
CA GLY A 193 -12.70 4.43 9.53
C GLY A 193 -11.66 3.98 8.50
N ALA A 194 -11.42 4.77 7.46
CA ALA A 194 -10.59 4.40 6.31
C ALA A 194 -10.22 5.66 5.49
N PRO A 195 -9.28 5.59 4.53
CA PRO A 195 -9.02 6.68 3.59
C PRO A 195 -10.11 6.73 2.51
N ASN A 196 -11.30 7.19 2.88
CA ASN A 196 -12.47 7.15 2.02
C ASN A 196 -12.36 8.18 0.88
N TYR A 197 -12.68 7.74 -0.33
CA TYR A 197 -12.80 8.57 -1.52
C TYR A 197 -14.12 8.27 -2.22
N THR A 198 -15.06 9.21 -2.22
CA THR A 198 -16.33 9.06 -2.93
C THR A 198 -16.31 9.89 -4.20
N TYR A 199 -16.45 9.22 -5.33
CA TYR A 199 -16.43 9.81 -6.67
C TYR A 199 -17.84 9.98 -7.20
N PHE A 200 -18.16 11.18 -7.70
CA PHE A 200 -19.46 11.52 -8.28
C PHE A 200 -19.27 11.98 -9.73
N THR A 201 -19.93 11.32 -10.67
CA THR A 201 -19.83 11.67 -12.11
C THR A 201 -20.60 12.93 -12.49
N SER A 202 -21.57 13.33 -11.66
CA SER A 202 -22.41 14.52 -11.84
C SER A 202 -23.00 14.97 -10.49
N PRO A 203 -23.62 16.16 -10.40
CA PRO A 203 -24.23 16.63 -9.15
C PRO A 203 -25.33 15.72 -8.60
N ASP A 204 -26.04 15.01 -9.49
CA ASP A 204 -27.16 14.12 -9.17
C ASP A 204 -26.72 12.65 -9.01
N ASP A 205 -25.43 12.36 -9.17
CA ASP A 205 -24.90 11.00 -9.04
C ASP A 205 -25.00 10.48 -7.59
N ALA A 206 -25.25 9.19 -7.43
CA ALA A 206 -25.36 8.58 -6.11
C ALA A 206 -24.00 8.46 -5.39
N GLY A 207 -22.90 8.61 -6.13
CA GLY A 207 -21.55 8.43 -5.64
C GLY A 207 -21.11 6.97 -5.68
N SER A 208 -19.86 6.76 -6.07
CA SER A 208 -19.18 5.46 -6.01
C SER A 208 -18.03 5.53 -5.01
N LEU A 209 -17.99 4.59 -4.08
CA LEU A 209 -16.94 4.52 -3.08
C LEU A 209 -15.67 3.92 -3.68
N GLY A 210 -14.55 4.51 -3.30
CA GLY A 210 -13.20 3.98 -3.44
C GLY A 210 -12.34 4.46 -2.27
N SER A 211 -11.02 4.41 -2.46
CA SER A 211 -10.07 4.88 -1.45
C SER A 211 -8.92 5.68 -2.05
N PHE A 212 -8.15 6.36 -1.20
CA PHE A 212 -6.94 7.07 -1.60
C PHE A 212 -5.73 6.66 -0.75
N ALA A 213 -4.53 6.89 -1.29
CA ALA A 213 -3.28 6.70 -0.54
C ALA A 213 -2.26 7.76 -0.94
N PHE A 214 -1.62 8.39 0.05
CA PHE A 214 -0.41 9.17 -0.20
C PHE A 214 0.81 8.25 -0.23
N ASN A 215 1.85 8.62 -0.98
CA ASN A 215 3.17 8.04 -0.76
C ASN A 215 3.83 8.63 0.50
N GLY A 216 4.90 7.99 0.97
CA GLY A 216 5.53 8.33 2.26
C GLY A 216 6.08 9.76 2.41
N ASP A 217 6.26 10.50 1.32
CA ASP A 217 6.70 11.91 1.33
C ASP A 217 5.62 12.91 0.88
N PHE A 218 4.37 12.45 0.68
CA PHE A 218 3.23 13.27 0.29
C PHE A 218 3.40 14.03 -1.03
N THR A 219 4.25 13.53 -1.93
CA THR A 219 4.42 14.09 -3.28
C THR A 219 3.51 13.44 -4.33
N SER A 220 2.81 12.36 -3.99
CA SER A 220 1.84 11.72 -4.88
C SER A 220 0.65 11.15 -4.12
N ILE A 221 -0.48 11.09 -4.83
CA ILE A 221 -1.73 10.47 -4.38
C ILE A 221 -2.14 9.39 -5.39
N THR A 222 -2.57 8.25 -4.88
CA THR A 222 -3.14 7.15 -5.65
C THR A 222 -4.61 7.00 -5.31
N PHE A 223 -5.46 6.79 -6.33
CA PHE A 223 -6.87 6.46 -6.17
C PHE A 223 -7.10 4.98 -6.44
N ASN A 224 -7.81 4.30 -5.55
CA ASN A 224 -8.16 2.89 -5.70
C ASN A 224 -9.66 2.74 -5.89
N GLU A 225 -10.06 1.70 -6.65
CA GLU A 225 -11.45 1.31 -6.96
C GLU A 225 -12.25 2.32 -7.80
N GLN A 226 -11.95 3.61 -7.68
CA GLN A 226 -12.52 4.70 -8.47
C GLN A 226 -11.40 5.52 -9.13
N SER A 227 -11.74 6.18 -10.24
CA SER A 227 -10.81 7.11 -10.90
C SER A 227 -10.90 8.53 -10.34
N ILE A 228 -9.98 9.39 -10.76
CA ILE A 228 -10.02 10.83 -10.50
C ILE A 228 -11.18 11.47 -11.29
N LEU A 229 -11.73 12.58 -10.78
CA LEU A 229 -12.59 13.48 -11.54
C LEU A 229 -11.87 14.00 -12.79
N GLY A 230 -12.56 14.03 -13.93
CA GLY A 230 -11.97 14.24 -15.25
C GLY A 230 -11.55 12.95 -15.92
N TYR A 231 -12.26 11.85 -15.68
CA TYR A 231 -11.90 10.55 -16.23
C TYR A 231 -12.02 10.52 -17.74
N ASP A 232 -10.91 10.22 -18.39
CA ASP A 232 -10.83 9.82 -19.78
C ASP A 232 -9.75 8.74 -19.90
N PRO A 233 -10.09 7.54 -20.43
CA PRO A 233 -9.17 6.39 -20.46
C PRO A 233 -7.87 6.66 -21.24
N ALA A 234 -7.86 7.64 -22.15
CA ALA A 234 -6.65 8.01 -22.88
C ALA A 234 -5.75 9.00 -22.12
N ARG A 235 -6.28 9.65 -21.06
CA ARG A 235 -5.67 10.83 -20.43
C ARG A 235 -5.30 10.60 -18.96
N VAL A 236 -6.02 9.74 -18.25
CA VAL A 236 -5.71 9.37 -16.85
C VAL A 236 -4.48 8.48 -16.73
N ASN A 237 -3.88 8.45 -15.54
CA ASN A 237 -2.79 7.54 -15.23
C ASN A 237 -3.33 6.09 -15.11
N PRO A 238 -2.76 5.09 -15.82
CA PRO A 238 -3.20 3.70 -15.75
C PRO A 238 -3.07 3.06 -14.36
N ASP A 239 -2.13 3.55 -13.56
CA ASP A 239 -1.90 3.12 -12.18
C ASP A 239 -2.68 3.99 -11.17
N SER A 240 -3.55 4.89 -11.65
CA SER A 240 -4.32 5.84 -10.85
C SER A 240 -3.48 6.69 -9.88
N LYS A 241 -2.18 6.86 -10.20
CA LYS A 241 -1.22 7.62 -9.40
C LYS A 241 -0.95 8.99 -10.02
N TYR A 242 -1.01 10.03 -9.20
CA TYR A 242 -0.84 11.42 -9.61
C TYR A 242 0.19 12.11 -8.74
N GLU A 243 1.06 12.90 -9.37
CA GLU A 243 1.96 13.83 -8.68
C GLU A 243 1.15 15.00 -8.12
N ILE A 244 1.46 15.39 -6.89
CA ILE A 244 0.87 16.54 -6.22
C ILE A 244 1.76 17.75 -6.52
N ILE A 245 1.27 18.64 -7.38
CA ILE A 245 1.95 19.91 -7.68
C ILE A 245 1.64 20.94 -6.59
N GLU A 246 0.39 20.97 -6.14
CA GLU A 246 -0.07 21.81 -5.04
C GLU A 246 -1.18 21.07 -4.29
N LEU A 247 -1.12 21.09 -2.96
CA LEU A 247 -2.21 20.66 -2.09
C LEU A 247 -2.25 21.58 -0.87
N SER A 248 -3.29 22.41 -0.82
CA SER A 248 -3.56 23.37 0.26
C SER A 248 -5.04 23.27 0.68
N SER A 249 -5.47 24.07 1.65
CA SER A 249 -6.88 24.11 2.06
C SER A 249 -7.82 24.48 0.91
N ASP A 250 -7.33 25.26 -0.06
CA ASP A 250 -8.12 25.96 -1.07
C ASP A 250 -7.84 25.48 -2.49
N ARG A 251 -6.79 24.68 -2.69
CA ARG A 251 -6.39 24.22 -4.03
C ARG A 251 -5.74 22.85 -4.01
N MET A 252 -6.08 22.06 -5.02
CA MET A 252 -5.42 20.81 -5.34
C MET A 252 -5.07 20.80 -6.83
N ILE A 253 -3.78 20.71 -7.15
CA ILE A 253 -3.26 20.57 -8.51
C ILE A 253 -2.59 19.21 -8.63
N LEU A 254 -3.13 18.36 -9.48
CA LEU A 254 -2.63 17.02 -9.74
C LEU A 254 -2.10 16.90 -11.17
N TYR A 255 -1.03 16.12 -11.32
CA TYR A 255 -0.33 15.93 -12.59
C TYR A 255 -0.06 14.45 -12.86
N THR A 256 -0.11 14.05 -14.14
CA THR A 256 0.51 12.81 -14.60
C THR A 256 1.35 13.05 -15.84
N ALA A 257 2.58 12.52 -15.85
CA ALA A 257 3.44 12.45 -17.03
C ALA A 257 3.10 11.25 -17.94
N SER A 258 2.34 10.27 -17.41
CA SER A 258 2.10 8.98 -18.06
C SER A 258 0.60 8.70 -18.16
N ASN A 259 0.17 8.40 -19.38
CA ASN A 259 -1.16 7.87 -19.70
C ASN A 259 -1.11 7.04 -20.98
N ALA A 260 -2.22 6.40 -21.31
CA ALA A 260 -2.36 5.62 -22.54
C ALA A 260 -2.11 6.45 -23.82
N GLY A 261 -2.31 7.78 -23.77
CA GLY A 261 -2.05 8.71 -24.87
C GLY A 261 -0.60 9.19 -25.01
N GLY A 262 0.30 8.87 -24.07
CA GLY A 262 1.71 9.28 -24.10
C GLY A 262 1.94 10.79 -23.91
N THR A 263 1.02 11.49 -23.23
CA THR A 263 1.07 12.94 -23.00
C THR A 263 0.99 13.27 -21.51
N GLY A 264 1.42 14.47 -21.10
CA GLY A 264 1.20 14.93 -19.73
C GLY A 264 -0.20 15.51 -19.55
N TRP A 265 -0.82 15.36 -18.38
CA TRP A 265 -2.12 15.96 -18.06
C TRP A 265 -2.14 16.58 -16.68
N LEU A 266 -2.91 17.66 -16.56
CA LEU A 266 -3.06 18.49 -15.37
C LEU A 266 -4.54 18.58 -14.97
N TRP A 267 -4.82 18.48 -13.69
CA TRP A 267 -6.13 18.70 -13.08
C TRP A 267 -6.00 19.77 -12.00
N VAL A 268 -6.93 20.73 -11.98
CA VAL A 268 -6.98 21.79 -10.97
C VAL A 268 -8.34 21.80 -10.30
N PHE A 269 -8.32 21.67 -8.98
CA PHE A 269 -9.52 21.60 -8.15
C PHE A 269 -9.51 22.67 -7.06
N LYS A 270 -10.71 23.01 -6.61
CA LYS A 270 -10.98 23.80 -5.42
C LYS A 270 -12.01 23.08 -4.53
N PRO A 271 -12.08 23.42 -3.24
CA PRO A 271 -13.18 23.00 -2.40
C PRO A 271 -14.52 23.47 -2.98
N ALA A 272 -15.55 22.62 -2.88
CA ALA A 272 -16.92 23.07 -3.09
C ALA A 272 -17.36 23.92 -1.89
N GLU A 273 -17.98 25.07 -2.14
CA GLU A 273 -18.60 25.93 -1.12
C GLU A 273 -19.82 25.26 -0.46
#